data_AF-A0A976KJC3-F1
#
_entry.id   AF-A0A976KJC3-F1
#
_cell.length_a   1.000
_cell.length_b   1.000
_cell.length_c   1.000
_cell.angle_alpha   90.00
_cell.angle_beta   90.00
_cell.angle_gamma   90.00
#
_symmetry.space_group_name_H-M   'P 1'
#
loop_
_entity.id
_entity.type
_entity.pdbx_description
1 polymer ?
#
loop_
_entity_poly.entity_id
_entity_poly.type
_entity_poly.pdbx_seq_one_letter_code
_entity_poly.pdbx_strand_id
1 'polypeptide(L)'
;MSANCTVTPARTSIIIPESGFSWRTKEEQPDACEAGALDNVLTEDIGQHRVSVFTDGPSGSGRYWTITVGLSSGGNKAMNRGFCLRTSTTGWRTLQKYERTPLPWLEDLDEDGQPELIIWDSFPLSDRPILSDYALVAWVYRLTDDRTFTLDRGLIRMLAAELSAAYQQQIPQASKALLSHRQKASQLLDSLASQECE
;
A
#
# COMPACT_ATOMS: atom_id res chain seq x y z
N MET A 1 3.79 18.29 -20.84
CA MET A 1 3.05 17.99 -19.60
C MET A 1 2.00 16.95 -19.97
N SER A 2 2.29 15.66 -19.75
CA SER A 2 1.34 14.59 -20.07
C SER A 2 0.19 14.65 -19.07
N ALA A 3 -1.05 14.70 -19.57
CA ALA A 3 -2.24 15.09 -18.81
C ALA A 3 -2.97 13.92 -18.11
N ASN A 4 -2.40 12.72 -18.04
CA ASN A 4 -3.21 11.50 -17.83
C ASN A 4 -2.88 10.67 -16.58
N CYS A 5 -2.16 11.22 -15.60
CA CYS A 5 -1.69 10.41 -14.48
C CYS A 5 -2.50 10.69 -13.23
N THR A 6 -3.63 9.99 -13.15
CA THR A 6 -4.60 10.09 -12.06
C THR A 6 -4.23 9.25 -10.83
N VAL A 7 -3.28 8.32 -10.97
CA VAL A 7 -2.82 7.43 -9.89
C VAL A 7 -1.51 7.97 -9.33
N THR A 8 -1.56 8.61 -8.17
CA THR A 8 -0.40 9.22 -7.52
C THR A 8 -0.31 8.81 -6.06
N PRO A 9 0.90 8.62 -5.50
CA PRO A 9 1.05 8.29 -4.10
C PRO A 9 0.68 9.50 -3.26
N ALA A 10 0.08 9.26 -2.09
CA ALA A 10 -0.19 10.33 -1.13
C ALA A 10 1.11 10.98 -0.61
N ARG A 11 2.24 10.25 -0.63
CA ARG A 11 3.54 10.65 -0.09
C ARG A 11 4.68 10.05 -0.90
N THR A 12 5.74 10.82 -1.12
CA THR A 12 7.00 10.32 -1.71
C THR A 12 8.02 9.91 -0.64
N SER A 13 7.84 10.38 0.60
CA SER A 13 8.60 9.95 1.76
C SER A 13 7.75 10.00 3.03
N ILE A 14 8.11 9.16 3.99
CA ILE A 14 7.49 9.07 5.31
C ILE A 14 8.62 9.08 6.35
N ILE A 15 8.73 10.17 7.08
CA ILE A 15 9.71 10.33 8.15
C ILE A 15 9.09 9.83 9.45
N ILE A 16 9.77 8.95 10.18
CA ILE A 16 9.37 8.44 11.49
C ILE A 16 9.82 9.44 12.57
N PRO A 17 8.96 9.78 13.55
CA PRO A 17 9.37 10.65 14.66
C PRO A 17 10.50 10.02 15.48
N GLU A 18 11.28 10.84 16.18
CA GLU A 18 12.39 10.32 17.02
C GLU A 18 11.90 9.43 18.15
N SER A 19 10.71 9.70 18.66
CA SER A 19 10.04 8.98 19.73
C SER A 19 8.52 8.97 19.53
N GLY A 20 7.86 7.91 19.98
CA GLY A 20 6.41 7.82 19.97
C GLY A 20 5.83 7.66 18.57
N PHE A 21 4.52 7.87 18.47
CA PHE A 21 3.76 7.56 17.26
C PHE A 21 3.06 8.81 16.73
N SER A 22 2.88 8.86 15.41
CA SER A 22 2.21 10.00 14.78
C SER A 22 1.38 9.58 13.58
N TRP A 23 0.18 10.14 13.47
CA TRP A 23 -0.67 9.95 12.30
C TRP A 23 -0.08 10.63 11.06
N ARG A 24 -0.37 10.04 9.90
CA ARG A 24 0.02 10.56 8.58
C ARG A 24 -1.19 11.03 7.76
N THR A 25 -2.37 11.11 8.36
CA THR A 25 -3.57 11.73 7.79
C THR A 25 -3.75 13.15 8.32
N LYS A 26 -4.43 14.02 7.56
CA LYS A 26 -4.93 15.32 8.09
C LYS A 26 -6.08 15.13 9.07
N GLU A 27 -6.77 14.00 8.99
CA GLU A 27 -7.78 13.57 9.94
C GLU A 27 -7.06 13.06 11.18
N GLU A 28 -6.89 13.95 12.16
CA GLU A 28 -6.42 13.62 13.50
C GLU A 28 -7.45 12.68 14.14
N GLN A 29 -7.06 11.43 14.42
CA GLN A 29 -7.76 10.58 15.38
C GLN A 29 -6.85 10.43 16.61
N PRO A 30 -7.08 11.21 17.67
CA PRO A 30 -6.11 11.36 18.76
C PRO A 30 -5.80 10.07 19.53
N ASP A 31 -6.63 9.02 19.45
CA ASP A 31 -6.61 7.94 20.44
C ASP A 31 -6.19 6.56 19.92
N ALA A 32 -5.74 6.42 18.66
CA ALA A 32 -5.54 5.09 18.04
C ALA A 32 -4.16 4.83 17.42
N CYS A 33 -3.24 5.80 17.42
CA CYS A 33 -1.88 5.56 16.93
C CYS A 33 -0.95 5.14 18.07
N GLU A 34 -1.14 3.92 18.55
CA GLU A 34 -0.33 3.34 19.62
C GLU A 34 0.28 2.01 19.18
N ALA A 35 1.44 1.69 19.77
CA ALA A 35 1.97 0.33 19.78
C ALA A 35 1.10 -0.50 20.73
N GLY A 36 -0.06 -0.96 20.27
CA GLY A 36 -0.89 -1.86 21.06
C GLY A 36 -0.14 -3.13 21.47
N ALA A 37 -0.71 -3.91 22.39
CA ALA A 37 -0.39 -5.33 22.50
C ALA A 37 -0.97 -6.03 21.26
N LEU A 38 -0.22 -6.03 20.17
CA LEU A 38 -0.70 -6.41 18.86
C LEU A 38 -0.39 -7.88 18.64
N ASP A 39 -1.38 -8.75 18.81
CA ASP A 39 -1.35 -10.07 18.19
C ASP A 39 -1.34 -9.86 16.65
N ASN A 40 -0.57 -10.67 15.90
CA ASN A 40 -0.43 -10.60 14.43
C ASN A 40 0.36 -9.41 13.86
N VAL A 41 1.45 -9.01 14.51
CA VAL A 41 2.43 -8.07 13.94
C VAL A 41 3.35 -8.80 12.96
N LEU A 42 3.44 -8.27 11.72
CA LEU A 42 4.50 -8.64 10.79
C LEU A 42 5.78 -7.94 11.20
N THR A 43 6.89 -8.66 11.30
CA THR A 43 8.17 -8.08 11.75
C THR A 43 9.28 -8.58 10.88
N GLU A 44 10.09 -7.66 10.39
CA GLU A 44 11.30 -7.96 9.63
C GLU A 44 12.46 -7.08 10.08
N ASP A 45 13.68 -7.59 9.87
CA ASP A 45 14.91 -6.86 10.16
C ASP A 45 15.46 -6.22 8.87
N ILE A 46 15.72 -4.91 8.90
CA ILE A 46 16.33 -4.13 7.82
C ILE A 46 17.62 -3.50 8.35
N GLY A 47 18.75 -4.12 8.05
CA GLY A 47 20.05 -3.71 8.58
C GLY A 47 20.10 -3.78 10.11
N GLN A 48 20.21 -2.63 10.78
CA GLN A 48 20.22 -2.55 12.25
C GLN A 48 18.84 -2.24 12.86
N HIS A 49 17.84 -2.09 12.00
CA HIS A 49 16.48 -1.76 12.40
C HIS A 49 15.58 -2.96 12.30
N ARG A 50 14.56 -2.98 13.14
CA ARG A 50 13.44 -3.89 13.04
C ARG A 50 12.20 -3.10 12.70
N VAL A 51 11.63 -3.39 11.55
CA VAL A 51 10.36 -2.84 11.07
C VAL A 51 9.24 -3.77 11.50
N SER A 52 8.20 -3.20 12.06
CA SER A 52 7.02 -3.95 12.47
C SER A 52 5.78 -3.30 11.89
N VAL A 53 4.91 -4.09 11.27
CA VAL A 53 3.67 -3.64 10.68
C VAL A 53 2.51 -4.34 11.34
N PHE A 54 1.58 -3.55 11.87
CA PHE A 54 0.29 -4.00 12.33
C PHE A 54 -0.81 -3.44 11.46
N THR A 55 -1.81 -4.26 11.18
CA THR A 55 -2.96 -3.89 10.35
C THR A 55 -4.25 -4.24 11.06
N ASP A 56 -5.09 -3.23 11.31
CA ASP A 56 -6.46 -3.39 11.82
C ASP A 56 -7.45 -3.12 10.69
N GLY A 57 -8.29 -4.11 10.38
CA GLY A 57 -9.23 -4.08 9.26
C GLY A 57 -9.30 -5.41 8.50
N PRO A 58 -9.93 -5.41 7.30
CA PRO A 58 -10.62 -4.28 6.69
C PRO A 58 -11.98 -4.05 7.37
N SER A 59 -12.33 -2.80 7.68
CA SER A 59 -13.61 -2.42 8.27
C SER A 59 -14.53 -1.67 7.29
N GLY A 60 -15.84 -1.90 7.44
CA GLY A 60 -16.89 -1.21 6.67
C GLY A 60 -16.92 -1.56 5.18
N SER A 61 -17.87 -0.94 4.47
CA SER A 61 -18.07 -1.16 3.03
C SER A 61 -16.90 -0.68 2.17
N GLY A 62 -16.19 0.36 2.64
CA GLY A 62 -14.97 0.90 2.06
C GLY A 62 -13.68 0.12 2.41
N ARG A 63 -13.78 -1.04 3.07
CA ARG A 63 -12.64 -1.92 3.41
C ARG A 63 -11.43 -1.13 3.91
N TYR A 64 -11.66 -0.28 4.91
CA TYR A 64 -10.63 0.59 5.45
C TYR A 64 -9.71 -0.18 6.38
N TRP A 65 -8.43 0.13 6.30
CA TRP A 65 -7.40 -0.37 7.19
C TRP A 65 -6.80 0.77 7.98
N THR A 66 -6.55 0.54 9.26
CA THR A 66 -5.59 1.30 10.05
C THR A 66 -4.28 0.52 10.05
N ILE A 67 -3.20 1.16 9.64
CA ILE A 67 -1.87 0.56 9.56
C ILE A 67 -0.97 1.30 10.54
N THR A 68 -0.34 0.55 11.44
CA THR A 68 0.68 1.04 12.35
C THR A 68 2.02 0.47 11.92
N VAL A 69 2.95 1.35 11.56
CA VAL A 69 4.33 0.98 11.20
C VAL A 69 5.23 1.45 12.31
N GLY A 70 5.83 0.49 13.01
CA GLY A 70 6.83 0.70 14.04
C GLY A 70 8.24 0.50 13.50
N LEU A 71 9.17 1.25 14.06
CA LEU A 71 10.60 1.07 13.87
C LEU A 71 11.27 0.95 15.22
N SER A 72 12.14 -0.03 15.38
CA SER A 72 12.96 -0.20 16.58
C SER A 72 14.42 -0.43 16.19
N SER A 73 15.34 -0.06 17.08
CA SER A 73 16.78 -0.19 16.86
C SER A 73 17.44 -0.92 18.04
N GLY A 74 18.60 -1.53 17.80
CA GLY A 74 19.47 -2.00 18.88
C GLY A 74 18.96 -3.22 19.66
N GLY A 75 18.30 -4.16 18.98
CA GLY A 75 17.83 -5.42 19.59
C GLY A 75 16.59 -5.30 20.47
N ASN A 76 16.03 -4.09 20.62
CA ASN A 76 14.71 -3.91 21.24
C ASN A 76 13.64 -4.57 20.35
N LYS A 77 12.69 -5.27 20.96
CA LYS A 77 11.59 -5.94 20.26
C LYS A 77 10.31 -5.10 20.24
N ALA A 78 10.21 -4.09 21.09
CA ALA A 78 9.02 -3.24 21.16
C ALA A 78 9.10 -2.10 20.14
N MET A 79 7.99 -1.84 19.45
CA MET A 79 7.86 -0.63 18.63
C MET A 79 7.89 0.60 19.56
N ASN A 80 8.97 1.38 19.50
CA ASN A 80 9.15 2.56 20.37
C ASN A 80 8.93 3.89 19.63
N ARG A 81 8.95 3.85 18.30
CA ARG A 81 8.61 4.96 17.42
C ARG A 81 7.95 4.46 16.16
N GLY A 82 7.13 5.29 15.53
CA GLY A 82 6.41 4.88 14.34
C GLY A 82 5.43 5.90 13.80
N PHE A 83 4.65 5.44 12.84
CA PHE A 83 3.54 6.21 12.31
C PHE A 83 2.32 5.33 12.09
N CYS A 84 1.17 5.99 11.98
CA CYS A 84 -0.05 5.33 11.56
C CYS A 84 -0.64 6.02 10.34
N LEU A 85 -1.29 5.23 9.50
CA LEU A 85 -2.04 5.74 8.37
C LEU A 85 -3.32 4.94 8.18
N ARG A 86 -4.24 5.53 7.44
CA ARG A 86 -5.46 4.88 7.00
C ARG A 86 -5.41 4.70 5.50
N THR A 87 -5.79 3.52 5.03
CA THR A 87 -5.89 3.22 3.59
C THR A 87 -7.18 2.45 3.29
N SER A 88 -7.54 2.31 2.02
CA SER A 88 -8.67 1.51 1.56
C SER A 88 -8.21 0.43 0.60
N THR A 89 -8.68 -0.81 0.80
CA THR A 89 -8.54 -1.88 -0.20
C THR A 89 -9.89 -2.20 -0.85
N THR A 90 -10.75 -1.20 -1.06
CA THR A 90 -12.03 -1.38 -1.79
C THR A 90 -11.80 -1.90 -3.20
N GLY A 91 -10.73 -1.43 -3.86
CA GLY A 91 -10.31 -1.85 -5.20
C GLY A 91 -10.04 -3.35 -5.32
N TRP A 92 -9.82 -4.05 -4.21
CA TRP A 92 -9.74 -5.51 -4.18
C TRP A 92 -10.95 -6.21 -4.82
N ARG A 93 -12.14 -5.58 -4.78
CA ARG A 93 -13.35 -6.16 -5.39
C ARG A 93 -13.26 -6.29 -6.91
N THR A 94 -12.54 -5.39 -7.57
CA THR A 94 -12.32 -5.43 -9.02
C THR A 94 -11.09 -6.26 -9.39
N LEU A 95 -10.14 -6.38 -8.46
CA LEU A 95 -8.94 -7.21 -8.56
C LEU A 95 -9.25 -8.67 -8.16
N GLN A 96 -9.74 -9.45 -9.13
CA GLN A 96 -9.95 -10.89 -8.98
C GLN A 96 -8.79 -11.67 -9.60
N LYS A 97 -8.49 -12.85 -9.03
CA LYS A 97 -7.39 -13.76 -9.42
C LYS A 97 -5.97 -13.20 -9.25
N TYR A 98 -5.79 -12.26 -8.32
CA TYR A 98 -4.45 -11.86 -7.92
C TYR A 98 -3.83 -12.94 -7.05
N GLU A 99 -2.58 -13.30 -7.33
CA GLU A 99 -1.93 -14.48 -6.73
C GLU A 99 -1.31 -14.17 -5.36
N ARG A 100 -0.92 -12.92 -5.09
CA ARG A 100 -0.40 -12.49 -3.79
C ARG A 100 -1.54 -12.28 -2.78
N THR A 101 -2.04 -13.39 -2.26
CA THR A 101 -3.04 -13.43 -1.19
C THR A 101 -2.54 -14.20 0.04
N PRO A 102 -2.66 -13.64 1.26
CA PRO A 102 -3.15 -12.29 1.58
C PRO A 102 -2.22 -11.19 1.04
N LEU A 103 -2.73 -9.95 0.99
CA LEU A 103 -1.94 -8.80 0.54
C LEU A 103 -0.73 -8.59 1.47
N PRO A 104 0.52 -8.61 0.97
CA PRO A 104 1.71 -8.42 1.77
C PRO A 104 1.86 -6.94 2.16
N TRP A 105 2.10 -6.65 3.44
CA TRP A 105 2.36 -5.27 3.91
C TRP A 105 3.86 -4.99 4.16
N LEU A 106 4.64 -6.07 4.26
CA LEU A 106 6.09 -6.06 4.45
C LEU A 106 6.62 -7.31 3.75
N GLU A 107 7.43 -7.14 2.70
CA GLU A 107 7.94 -8.24 1.87
C GLU A 107 9.22 -7.79 1.13
N ASP A 108 10.19 -8.67 0.99
CA ASP A 108 11.39 -8.47 0.16
C ASP A 108 11.02 -8.72 -1.31
N LEU A 109 10.71 -7.65 -2.03
CA LEU A 109 10.13 -7.73 -3.37
C LEU A 109 11.16 -8.00 -4.47
N ASP A 110 12.42 -7.62 -4.27
CA ASP A 110 13.52 -7.86 -5.21
C ASP A 110 14.60 -8.83 -4.72
N GLU A 111 14.32 -9.53 -3.63
CA GLU A 111 15.15 -10.61 -3.09
C GLU A 111 16.56 -10.12 -2.69
N ASP A 112 16.69 -8.85 -2.28
CA ASP A 112 17.96 -8.26 -1.85
C ASP A 112 18.25 -8.49 -0.35
N GLY A 113 17.32 -9.13 0.36
CA GLY A 113 17.38 -9.37 1.79
C GLY A 113 16.88 -8.21 2.65
N GLN A 114 16.31 -7.15 2.05
CA GLN A 114 15.79 -5.96 2.73
C GLN A 114 14.31 -5.75 2.40
N PRO A 115 13.40 -6.21 3.28
CA PRO A 115 11.98 -6.12 3.01
C PRO A 115 11.47 -4.68 2.86
N GLU A 116 10.61 -4.47 1.87
CA GLU A 116 9.93 -3.21 1.63
C GLU A 116 8.59 -3.10 2.36
N LEU A 117 8.29 -1.88 2.79
CA LEU A 117 6.95 -1.52 3.25
C LEU A 117 6.04 -1.33 2.04
N ILE A 118 4.95 -2.09 1.99
CA ILE A 118 3.96 -2.03 0.91
C ILE A 118 2.67 -1.43 1.47
N ILE A 119 2.24 -0.29 0.95
CA ILE A 119 0.96 0.33 1.28
C ILE A 119 -0.01 0.14 0.12
N TRP A 120 -0.97 -0.75 0.31
CA TRP A 120 -2.08 -0.95 -0.63
C TRP A 120 -3.09 0.17 -0.50
N ASP A 121 -3.55 0.72 -1.63
CA ASP A 121 -4.57 1.77 -1.65
C ASP A 121 -5.54 1.60 -2.83
N SER A 122 -6.69 2.26 -2.74
CA SER A 122 -7.73 2.25 -3.77
C SER A 122 -7.78 3.57 -4.50
N PHE A 123 -7.83 3.52 -5.84
CA PHE A 123 -8.02 4.71 -6.66
C PHE A 123 -9.30 4.61 -7.50
N PRO A 124 -9.98 5.73 -7.76
CA PRO A 124 -11.23 5.72 -8.50
C PRO A 124 -11.03 5.53 -10.01
N LEU A 125 -11.96 4.82 -10.63
CA LEU A 125 -12.06 4.57 -12.07
C LEU A 125 -13.11 5.46 -12.74
N SER A 126 -13.83 6.29 -12.00
CA SER A 126 -14.83 7.23 -12.50
C SER A 126 -14.85 8.50 -11.64
N ASP A 127 -15.41 9.60 -12.16
CA ASP A 127 -15.45 10.88 -11.44
C ASP A 127 -16.45 10.88 -10.25
N ARG A 128 -17.39 9.92 -10.25
CA ARG A 128 -18.37 9.71 -9.19
C ARG A 128 -18.37 8.23 -8.79
N PRO A 129 -17.27 7.78 -8.16
CA PRO A 129 -17.03 6.36 -7.97
C PRO A 129 -18.02 5.79 -6.95
N ILE A 130 -18.77 4.78 -7.37
CA ILE A 130 -19.41 3.87 -6.43
C ILE A 130 -18.41 2.79 -5.99
N LEU A 131 -18.78 1.92 -5.03
CA LEU A 131 -17.85 0.93 -4.47
C LEU A 131 -17.25 -0.05 -5.50
N SER A 132 -17.88 -0.23 -6.67
CA SER A 132 -17.37 -1.05 -7.78
C SER A 132 -16.41 -0.32 -8.72
N ASP A 133 -16.24 0.98 -8.54
CA ASP A 133 -15.50 1.86 -9.44
C ASP A 133 -14.13 2.19 -8.86
N TYR A 134 -13.59 1.29 -8.04
CA TYR A 134 -12.25 1.42 -7.49
C TYR A 134 -11.37 0.30 -8.01
N ALA A 135 -10.12 0.63 -8.29
CA ALA A 135 -9.04 -0.31 -8.52
C ALA A 135 -8.03 -0.22 -7.39
N LEU A 136 -7.13 -1.19 -7.33
CA LEU A 136 -6.10 -1.30 -6.30
C LEU A 136 -4.73 -0.94 -6.88
N VAL A 137 -3.91 -0.26 -6.09
CA VAL A 137 -2.51 0.04 -6.37
C VAL A 137 -1.67 -0.27 -5.12
N ALA A 138 -0.39 -0.55 -5.32
CA ALA A 138 0.59 -0.71 -4.25
C ALA A 138 1.63 0.43 -4.30
N TRP A 139 1.88 1.05 -3.14
CA TRP A 139 2.96 2.02 -2.96
C TRP A 139 4.07 1.38 -2.13
N VAL A 140 5.26 1.26 -2.72
CA VAL A 140 6.40 0.57 -2.11
C VAL A 140 7.38 1.59 -1.55
N TYR A 141 7.85 1.37 -0.33
CA TYR A 141 8.81 2.22 0.34
C TYR A 141 9.98 1.42 0.92
N ARG A 142 11.19 1.97 0.75
CA ARG A 142 12.42 1.47 1.34
C ARG A 142 12.86 2.33 2.51
N LEU A 143 13.37 1.70 3.56
CA LEU A 143 14.03 2.41 4.64
C LEU A 143 15.41 2.89 4.15
N THR A 144 15.53 4.16 3.81
CA THR A 144 16.75 4.73 3.21
C THR A 144 17.76 5.27 4.23
N ASP A 145 17.28 5.58 5.44
CA ASP A 145 18.09 6.01 6.56
C ASP A 145 17.48 5.49 7.87
N ASP A 146 17.92 6.00 9.02
CA ASP A 146 17.48 5.50 10.32
C ASP A 146 16.00 5.73 10.63
N ARG A 147 15.28 6.55 9.83
CA ARG A 147 13.90 6.99 10.11
C ARG A 147 13.05 7.24 8.87
N THR A 148 13.59 7.19 7.66
CA THR A 148 12.90 7.64 6.46
C THR A 148 12.59 6.48 5.54
N PHE A 149 11.29 6.28 5.32
CA PHE A 149 10.79 5.45 4.23
C PHE A 149 10.67 6.30 2.97
N THR A 150 11.41 5.96 1.92
CA THR A 150 11.39 6.65 0.63
C THR A 150 10.73 5.76 -0.41
N LEU A 151 9.87 6.36 -1.23
CA LEU A 151 9.13 5.67 -2.28
C LEU A 151 10.08 5.04 -3.31
N ASP A 152 9.98 3.74 -3.54
CA ASP A 152 10.74 3.05 -4.58
C ASP A 152 9.92 2.95 -5.87
N ARG A 153 10.27 3.80 -6.85
CA ARG A 153 9.57 3.86 -8.13
C ARG A 153 9.78 2.60 -8.98
N GLY A 154 10.92 1.93 -8.87
CA GLY A 154 11.20 0.70 -9.60
C GLY A 154 10.25 -0.41 -9.17
N LEU A 155 10.14 -0.63 -7.87
CA LEU A 155 9.28 -1.66 -7.28
C LEU A 155 7.80 -1.33 -7.45
N ILE A 156 7.41 -0.05 -7.39
CA ILE A 156 6.02 0.36 -7.70
C ILE A 156 5.66 0.00 -9.14
N ARG A 157 6.55 0.26 -10.11
CA ARG A 157 6.29 -0.09 -11.51
C ARG A 157 6.19 -1.60 -11.71
N MET A 158 7.03 -2.35 -11.01
CA MET A 158 6.98 -3.81 -11.01
C MET A 158 5.61 -4.31 -10.52
N LEU A 159 5.17 -3.88 -9.34
CA LEU A 159 3.85 -4.26 -8.81
C LEU A 159 2.69 -3.71 -9.65
N ALA A 160 2.82 -2.52 -10.24
CA ALA A 160 1.80 -1.98 -11.14
C ALA A 160 1.64 -2.85 -12.40
N ALA A 161 2.74 -3.32 -13.00
CA ALA A 161 2.70 -4.25 -14.12
C ALA A 161 2.07 -5.60 -13.71
N GLU A 162 2.42 -6.12 -12.53
CA GLU A 162 1.84 -7.34 -11.98
C GLU A 162 0.32 -7.22 -11.77
N LEU A 163 -0.13 -6.11 -11.16
CA LEU A 163 -1.55 -5.81 -10.97
C LEU A 163 -2.28 -5.62 -12.30
N SER A 164 -1.66 -4.94 -13.27
CA SER A 164 -2.23 -4.77 -14.61
C SER A 164 -2.47 -6.13 -15.28
N ALA A 165 -1.49 -7.03 -15.25
CA ALA A 165 -1.63 -8.39 -15.76
C ALA A 165 -2.77 -9.14 -15.05
N ALA A 166 -2.90 -9.00 -13.73
CA ALA A 166 -4.00 -9.58 -12.96
C ALA A 166 -5.37 -9.01 -13.37
N TYR A 167 -5.46 -7.72 -13.71
CA TYR A 167 -6.67 -7.10 -14.25
C TYR A 167 -7.03 -7.56 -15.67
N GLN A 168 -6.04 -7.93 -16.49
CA GLN A 168 -6.25 -8.45 -17.84
C GLN A 168 -6.71 -9.92 -17.85
N GLN A 169 -6.50 -10.66 -16.75
CA GLN A 169 -6.95 -12.06 -16.68
C GLN A 169 -8.45 -12.20 -16.93
N GLN A 170 -8.81 -13.21 -17.72
CA GLN A 170 -10.20 -13.53 -18.02
C GLN A 170 -10.93 -14.07 -16.80
N ILE A 171 -12.16 -13.60 -16.62
CA ILE A 171 -13.04 -14.02 -15.53
C ILE A 171 -14.31 -14.61 -16.15
N PRO A 172 -14.51 -15.93 -16.01
CA PRO A 172 -15.74 -16.57 -16.48
C PRO A 172 -16.96 -15.86 -15.90
N GLN A 173 -17.95 -15.57 -16.74
CA GLN A 173 -19.23 -14.96 -16.33
C GLN A 173 -19.13 -13.53 -15.75
N ALA A 174 -18.01 -12.83 -15.92
CA ALA A 174 -17.94 -11.42 -15.53
C ALA A 174 -18.92 -10.55 -16.33
N SER A 175 -19.57 -9.61 -15.64
CA SER A 175 -20.45 -8.63 -16.28
C SER A 175 -19.66 -7.70 -17.21
N LYS A 176 -20.31 -7.15 -18.23
CA LYS A 176 -19.70 -6.16 -19.14
C LYS A 176 -19.15 -4.94 -18.37
N ALA A 177 -19.84 -4.51 -17.30
CA ALA A 177 -19.40 -3.41 -16.45
C ALA A 177 -18.09 -3.76 -15.72
N LEU A 178 -18.00 -4.94 -15.10
CA LEU A 178 -16.78 -5.38 -14.44
C LEU A 178 -15.60 -5.48 -15.42
N LEU A 179 -15.82 -6.06 -16.61
CA LEU A 179 -14.78 -6.15 -17.64
C LEU A 179 -14.29 -4.75 -18.06
N SER A 180 -15.19 -3.78 -18.22
CA SER A 180 -14.82 -2.40 -18.53
C SER A 180 -14.00 -1.74 -17.43
N HIS A 181 -14.34 -1.96 -16.15
CA HIS A 181 -13.58 -1.42 -15.02
C HIS A 181 -12.19 -2.05 -14.94
N ARG A 182 -12.09 -3.37 -15.11
CA ARG A 182 -10.81 -4.09 -15.14
C ARG A 182 -9.91 -3.61 -16.27
N GLN A 183 -10.47 -3.41 -17.48
CA GLN A 183 -9.72 -2.86 -18.60
C GLN A 183 -9.18 -1.45 -18.29
N LYS A 184 -10.01 -0.57 -17.72
CA LYS A 184 -9.57 0.78 -17.33
C LYS A 184 -8.49 0.76 -16.25
N ALA A 185 -8.64 -0.11 -15.24
CA ALA A 185 -7.66 -0.29 -14.18
C ALA A 185 -6.30 -0.73 -14.74
N SER A 186 -6.30 -1.74 -15.62
CA SER A 186 -5.08 -2.21 -16.30
C SER A 186 -4.41 -1.09 -17.10
N GLN A 187 -5.14 -0.32 -17.90
CA GLN A 187 -4.56 0.79 -18.68
C GLN A 187 -3.89 1.85 -17.80
N LEU A 188 -4.50 2.21 -16.67
CA LEU A 188 -3.93 3.17 -15.73
C LEU A 188 -2.67 2.62 -15.04
N LEU A 189 -2.67 1.33 -14.68
CA LEU A 189 -1.52 0.67 -14.07
C LEU A 189 -0.38 0.43 -15.07
N ASP A 190 -0.68 0.13 -16.33
CA ASP A 190 0.31 0.05 -17.42
C ASP A 190 1.01 1.41 -17.62
N SER A 191 0.23 2.50 -17.60
CA SER A 191 0.77 3.86 -17.70
C SER A 191 1.68 4.22 -16.52
N LEU A 192 1.32 3.77 -15.30
CA LEU A 192 2.14 3.90 -14.10
C LEU A 192 3.44 3.08 -14.24
N ALA A 193 3.36 1.85 -14.78
CA ALA A 193 4.50 0.97 -14.98
C ALA A 193 5.48 1.49 -16.06
N SER A 194 4.99 2.12 -17.12
CA SER A 194 5.77 2.51 -18.31
C SER A 194 6.47 3.88 -18.24
N GLN A 195 6.37 4.61 -17.12
CA GLN A 195 6.87 6.01 -16.97
C GLN A 195 6.14 7.05 -17.81
N GLU A 196 4.96 6.75 -18.35
CA GLU A 196 4.14 7.77 -19.01
C GLU A 196 3.56 8.81 -18.02
N CYS A 197 3.85 8.60 -16.72
CA CYS A 197 3.32 9.32 -15.57
C CYS A 197 4.30 10.11 -14.70
N GLU A 198 5.41 10.55 -15.28
CA GLU A 198 6.42 11.38 -14.59
C GLU A 198 6.55 12.80 -15.15
#